data_AF-A0A8C5CV59-F1
#
_entry.id   AF-A0A8C5CV59-F1
#
_cell.length_a   1.000
_cell.length_b   1.000
_cell.length_c   1.000
_cell.angle_alpha   90.00
_cell.angle_beta   90.00
_cell.angle_gamma   90.00
#
_symmetry.space_group_name_H-M   'P 1'
#
loop_
_entity.id
_entity.type
_entity.pdbx_description
1 polymer ?
#
loop_
_entity_poly.entity_id
_entity_poly.type
_entity_poly.pdbx_seq_one_letter_code
_entity_poly.pdbx_strand_id
1 'polypeptide(L)'
;MCACREWVNVRQRGKALHLPFPEYMKILAVFYYPLLYYPLLVCCTLQHRAGYAFGSLLALSHFGVLFWQKVDCPETTEIYAYYALLASLPQLACLAYLCFQFPLQGLHLYTRQRCVLQVLSFLIYLDLIKSFNSISQHSNILFWFLSVFRFPLKMSISAFVALVAMYHVALLLVVLVVPVLHIVRAGIDQDIAFLLMGFNIILSEDKAEVVQIVTYYTWLLEVCYLCAMTLACMVSLAMLMRSMVLNRANLRGLYRGDICSVYSCQKTIRPSKPGVVCWMGLTGYHAAIVSIGMVIQTLVFFICFLFLVFLIIVPIFYGRNLILFQISAKAWPAWVTLVVVTAIQHVAAHFAFIKKDGGTTDLNNRGSLFLLTYMLYLLNTAVGLVVGIWRMVITALYNILHLGRIDISLLHRRAESYDPGVSYRYYAHFLKVEVNQSHPVLKAFCGLLLDIQIQKGGAAKKIRDAEEGIQRVQPNRLAPAAQRKRLCVRWQLLYTLVNNASLLGSRKHFQVQASSAEAGLNGALRRGSVRAGGTREASPGPGASEAAEVG
;
A
#
# COMPACT_ATOMS: atom_id res chain seq x y z
N MET A 1 43.61 -16.33 -4.82
CA MET A 1 43.18 -17.10 -3.62
C MET A 1 42.59 -16.11 -2.63
N CYS A 2 41.27 -15.93 -2.66
CA CYS A 2 40.57 -14.94 -1.85
C CYS A 2 40.77 -15.20 -0.35
N ALA A 3 40.98 -14.14 0.44
CA ALA A 3 41.00 -14.17 1.91
C ALA A 3 39.70 -14.77 2.53
N CYS A 4 38.66 -15.00 1.72
CA CYS A 4 37.50 -15.81 2.08
C CYS A 4 37.83 -17.27 2.41
N ARG A 5 38.89 -17.87 1.85
CA ARG A 5 39.23 -19.29 2.13
C ARG A 5 39.73 -19.47 3.58
N GLU A 6 40.27 -18.42 4.19
CA GLU A 6 40.73 -18.43 5.58
C GLU A 6 39.57 -18.23 6.56
N TRP A 7 38.58 -17.42 6.23
CA TRP A 7 37.34 -17.28 7.02
C TRP A 7 36.42 -18.52 6.95
N VAL A 8 36.35 -19.20 5.80
CA VAL A 8 35.64 -20.49 5.68
C VAL A 8 36.34 -21.58 6.49
N ASN A 9 37.68 -21.57 6.54
CA ASN A 9 38.46 -22.49 7.38
C ASN A 9 38.33 -22.21 8.88
N VAL A 10 38.09 -20.96 9.31
CA VAL A 10 37.77 -20.63 10.72
C VAL A 10 36.37 -21.12 11.09
N ARG A 11 35.41 -21.11 10.15
CA ARG A 11 34.07 -21.67 10.37
C ARG A 11 34.07 -23.19 10.53
N GLN A 12 35.00 -23.90 9.88
CA GLN A 12 35.19 -25.34 10.05
C GLN A 12 36.07 -25.72 11.26
N ARG A 13 36.99 -24.84 11.70
CA ARG A 13 37.82 -25.06 12.90
C ARG A 13 37.13 -24.71 14.22
N GLY A 14 36.00 -23.99 14.19
CA GLY A 14 35.10 -23.82 15.33
C GLY A 14 34.25 -25.07 15.60
N LYS A 15 34.90 -26.20 15.90
CA LYS A 15 34.18 -27.34 16.50
C LYS A 15 33.67 -26.93 17.88
N ALA A 16 32.37 -27.17 18.09
CA ALA A 16 31.73 -27.32 19.39
C ALA A 16 31.61 -26.08 20.29
N LEU A 17 30.76 -25.12 19.88
CA LEU A 17 29.80 -24.58 20.85
C LEU A 17 28.46 -25.25 20.53
N HIS A 18 28.20 -26.38 21.18
CA HIS A 18 26.93 -27.11 21.14
C HIS A 18 25.85 -26.23 21.83
N LEU A 19 25.43 -25.14 21.19
CA LEU A 19 24.18 -24.50 21.56
C LEU A 19 23.05 -25.44 21.13
N PRO A 20 22.11 -25.77 22.02
CA PRO A 20 21.21 -26.90 21.83
C PRO A 20 20.21 -26.76 20.68
N PHE A 21 20.18 -25.63 19.97
CA PHE A 21 19.18 -25.37 18.93
C PHE A 21 19.65 -24.31 17.90
N PRO A 22 20.23 -24.70 16.75
CA PRO A 22 20.66 -23.76 15.70
C PRO A 22 19.51 -22.96 15.08
N GLU A 23 18.27 -23.41 15.24
CA GLU A 23 17.07 -22.74 14.74
C GLU A 23 16.73 -21.46 15.53
N TYR A 24 16.90 -21.45 16.86
CA TYR A 24 16.67 -20.24 17.66
C TYR A 24 17.67 -19.12 17.33
N MET A 25 18.89 -19.45 16.89
CA MET A 25 19.86 -18.45 16.44
C MET A 25 19.39 -17.71 15.18
N LYS A 26 18.65 -18.37 14.29
CA LYS A 26 18.04 -17.71 13.12
C LYS A 26 16.94 -16.72 13.54
N ILE A 27 16.19 -17.05 14.59
CA ILE A 27 15.18 -16.14 15.16
C ILE A 27 15.85 -14.93 15.80
N LEU A 28 16.95 -15.13 16.55
CA LEU A 28 17.70 -14.03 17.15
C LEU A 28 18.26 -13.06 16.11
N ALA A 29 18.66 -13.55 14.93
CA ALA A 29 19.13 -12.73 13.83
C ALA A 29 18.08 -11.71 13.33
N VAL A 30 16.78 -12.02 13.44
CA VAL A 30 15.69 -11.09 13.08
C VAL A 30 15.71 -9.83 13.96
N PHE A 31 16.07 -9.98 15.24
CA PHE A 31 16.19 -8.86 16.17
C PHE A 31 17.54 -8.14 16.04
N TYR A 32 18.59 -8.84 15.64
CA TYR A 32 19.93 -8.28 15.50
C TYR A 32 20.01 -7.12 14.50
N TYR A 33 19.45 -7.26 13.29
CA TYR A 33 19.57 -6.22 12.25
C TYR A 33 18.91 -4.88 12.62
N PRO A 34 17.68 -4.83 13.16
CA PRO A 34 17.11 -3.59 13.68
C PRO A 34 18.00 -2.92 14.72
N LEU A 35 18.58 -3.68 15.67
CA LEU A 35 19.49 -3.13 16.67
C LEU A 35 20.79 -2.60 16.06
N LEU A 36 21.34 -3.29 15.06
CA LEU A 36 22.57 -2.88 14.37
C LEU A 36 22.39 -1.55 13.63
N TYR A 37 21.27 -1.38 12.92
CA TYR A 37 21.00 -0.16 12.12
C TYR A 37 20.29 0.95 12.92
N TYR A 38 19.87 0.68 14.15
CA TYR A 38 19.19 1.66 15.01
C TYR A 38 19.97 2.97 15.20
N PRO A 39 21.29 2.98 15.45
CA PRO A 39 22.04 4.22 15.63
C PRO A 39 21.97 5.17 14.43
N LEU A 40 21.89 4.66 13.20
CA LEU A 40 21.74 5.48 11.99
C LEU A 40 20.44 6.29 12.02
N LEU A 41 19.34 5.66 12.46
CA LEU A 41 18.04 6.33 12.57
C LEU A 41 18.04 7.38 13.69
N VAL A 42 18.68 7.07 14.83
CA VAL A 42 18.81 8.02 15.95
C VAL A 42 19.58 9.27 15.52
N CYS A 43 20.66 9.12 14.75
CA CYS A 43 21.45 10.24 14.25
C CYS A 43 20.63 11.22 13.40
N CYS A 44 19.65 10.74 12.63
CA CYS A 44 18.71 11.59 11.88
C CYS A 44 17.79 12.43 12.80
N THR A 45 17.46 11.92 13.99
CA THR A 45 16.48 12.58 14.89
C THR A 45 17.10 13.68 15.76
N LEU A 46 18.37 13.56 16.12
CA LEU A 46 19.02 14.43 17.10
C LEU A 46 19.30 15.86 16.59
N GLN A 47 19.18 16.12 15.28
CA GLN A 47 19.40 17.44 14.63
C GLN A 47 20.65 18.20 15.11
N HIS A 48 21.69 17.47 15.52
CA HIS A 48 22.93 18.03 16.08
C HIS A 48 24.12 17.73 15.16
N ARG A 49 25.10 18.64 15.11
CA ARG A 49 26.29 18.53 14.24
C ARG A 49 27.05 17.22 14.46
N ALA A 50 27.29 16.87 15.72
CA ALA A 50 27.97 15.63 16.10
C ALA A 50 27.17 14.38 15.67
N GLY A 51 25.83 14.45 15.69
CA GLY A 51 24.97 13.36 15.25
C GLY A 51 25.09 13.11 13.74
N TYR A 52 25.10 14.17 12.92
CA TYR A 52 25.31 14.03 11.47
C TYR A 52 26.72 13.54 11.12
N ALA A 53 27.76 14.00 11.84
CA ALA A 53 29.13 13.52 11.63
C ALA A 53 29.27 12.03 11.95
N PHE A 54 28.72 11.60 13.10
CA PHE A 54 28.71 10.19 13.50
C PHE A 54 27.87 9.33 12.56
N GLY A 55 26.71 9.82 12.12
CA GLY A 55 25.87 9.15 11.12
C GLY A 55 26.57 8.96 9.78
N SER A 56 27.30 9.97 9.29
CA SER A 56 28.11 9.86 8.06
C SER A 56 29.22 8.81 8.19
N LEU A 57 29.92 8.76 9.33
CA LEU A 57 30.97 7.76 9.58
C LEU A 57 30.40 6.34 9.60
N LEU A 58 29.26 6.13 10.27
CA LEU A 58 28.58 4.83 10.29
C LEU A 58 28.04 4.42 8.92
N ALA A 59 27.45 5.35 8.16
CA ALA A 59 26.97 5.06 6.81
C ALA A 59 28.13 4.67 5.88
N LEU A 60 29.23 5.42 5.95
CA LEU A 60 30.43 5.16 5.16
C LEU A 60 31.10 3.84 5.55
N SER A 61 31.15 3.49 6.83
CA SER A 61 31.72 2.21 7.26
C SER A 61 30.88 1.02 6.78
N HIS A 62 29.56 1.06 6.92
CA HIS A 62 28.68 0.02 6.40
C HIS A 62 28.73 -0.09 4.87
N PHE A 63 28.72 1.05 4.18
CA PHE A 63 28.86 1.08 2.72
C PHE A 63 30.21 0.53 2.27
N GLY A 64 31.30 1.00 2.88
CA GLY A 64 32.67 0.61 2.55
C GLY A 64 32.92 -0.88 2.75
N VAL A 65 32.50 -1.44 3.89
CA VAL A 65 32.64 -2.89 4.17
C VAL A 65 31.83 -3.70 3.17
N LEU A 66 30.57 -3.34 2.91
CA LEU A 66 29.73 -4.08 1.98
C LEU A 66 30.25 -3.99 0.55
N PHE A 67 30.66 -2.81 0.11
CA PHE A 67 31.22 -2.59 -1.22
C PHE A 67 32.52 -3.36 -1.41
N TRP A 68 33.43 -3.29 -0.44
CA TRP A 68 34.71 -3.99 -0.46
C TRP A 68 34.52 -5.52 -0.56
N GLN A 69 33.62 -6.09 0.24
CA GLN A 69 33.30 -7.52 0.19
C GLN A 69 32.80 -7.97 -1.18
N LYS A 70 32.07 -7.12 -1.90
CA LYS A 70 31.52 -7.45 -3.22
C LYS A 70 32.52 -7.26 -4.36
N VAL A 71 33.48 -6.36 -4.21
CA VAL A 71 34.58 -6.18 -5.18
C VAL A 71 35.56 -7.34 -5.11
N ASP A 72 35.93 -7.80 -3.92
CA ASP A 72 36.90 -8.88 -3.73
C ASP A 72 36.36 -10.27 -4.14
N CYS A 73 35.05 -10.50 -3.96
CA CYS A 73 34.40 -11.79 -4.23
C CYS A 73 33.03 -11.55 -4.88
N PRO A 74 32.99 -11.25 -6.19
CA PRO A 74 31.74 -11.06 -6.91
C PRO A 74 31.02 -12.40 -7.16
N GLU A 75 31.77 -13.50 -7.21
CA GLU A 75 31.27 -14.82 -7.57
C GLU A 75 31.01 -15.68 -6.32
N THR A 76 29.77 -16.18 -6.20
CA THR A 76 29.34 -17.07 -5.12
C THR A 76 28.75 -18.36 -5.67
N THR A 77 29.20 -19.51 -5.14
CA THR A 77 28.84 -20.85 -5.65
C THR A 77 27.52 -21.40 -5.13
N GLU A 78 26.78 -20.69 -4.28
CA GLU A 78 25.61 -21.27 -3.59
C GLU A 78 24.35 -21.37 -4.46
N ILE A 79 24.10 -20.43 -5.37
CA ILE A 79 22.85 -20.38 -6.16
C ILE A 79 23.11 -19.99 -7.62
N TYR A 80 23.79 -18.86 -7.83
CA TYR A 80 24.23 -18.41 -9.15
C TYR A 80 25.46 -17.52 -8.97
N ALA A 81 26.37 -17.56 -9.94
CA ALA A 81 27.65 -16.87 -9.90
C ALA A 81 27.52 -15.43 -9.36
N TYR A 82 26.60 -14.63 -9.91
CA TYR A 82 26.42 -13.22 -9.54
C TYR A 82 25.24 -12.93 -8.60
N TYR A 83 24.60 -13.95 -8.01
CA TYR A 83 23.40 -13.75 -7.18
C TYR A 83 23.67 -12.81 -6.00
N ALA A 84 24.76 -13.05 -5.27
CA ALA A 84 25.09 -12.26 -4.09
C ALA A 84 25.39 -10.79 -4.42
N LEU A 85 25.88 -10.49 -5.63
CA LEU A 85 26.09 -9.12 -6.12
C LEU A 85 24.74 -8.46 -6.43
N LEU A 86 23.93 -9.10 -7.29
CA LEU A 86 22.61 -8.62 -7.71
C LEU A 86 21.69 -8.38 -6.51
N ALA A 87 21.60 -9.33 -5.58
CA ALA A 87 20.78 -9.21 -4.40
C ALA A 87 21.21 -8.05 -3.49
N SER A 88 22.50 -7.66 -3.49
CA SER A 88 22.99 -6.56 -2.66
C SER A 88 22.81 -5.17 -3.27
N LEU A 89 22.39 -5.06 -4.54
CA LEU A 89 22.26 -3.77 -5.23
C LEU A 89 21.28 -2.80 -4.53
N PRO A 90 20.07 -3.20 -4.10
CA PRO A 90 19.17 -2.29 -3.38
C PRO A 90 19.78 -1.80 -2.07
N GLN A 91 20.51 -2.66 -1.37
CA GLN A 91 21.17 -2.33 -0.10
C GLN A 91 22.32 -1.33 -0.31
N LEU A 92 23.17 -1.56 -1.32
CA LEU A 92 24.24 -0.64 -1.70
C LEU A 92 23.70 0.74 -2.11
N ALA A 93 22.64 0.77 -2.93
CA ALA A 93 21.99 2.01 -3.34
C ALA A 93 21.39 2.78 -2.15
N CYS A 94 20.74 2.09 -1.20
CA CYS A 94 20.20 2.70 0.01
C CYS A 94 21.30 3.27 0.92
N LEU A 95 22.40 2.53 1.11
CA LEU A 95 23.54 2.99 1.91
C LEU A 95 24.26 4.16 1.23
N ALA A 96 24.44 4.12 -0.09
CA ALA A 96 24.99 5.24 -0.86
C ALA A 96 24.13 6.50 -0.68
N TYR A 97 22.80 6.37 -0.78
CA TYR A 97 21.89 7.48 -0.51
C TYR A 97 22.08 8.08 0.90
N LEU A 98 22.24 7.24 1.93
CA LEU A 98 22.53 7.70 3.28
C LEU A 98 23.88 8.42 3.38
N CYS A 99 24.92 7.89 2.72
CA CYS A 99 26.25 8.52 2.66
C CYS A 99 26.18 9.95 2.08
N PHE A 100 25.29 10.22 1.13
CA PHE A 100 25.08 11.58 0.61
C PHE A 100 24.17 12.42 1.50
N GLN A 101 23.12 11.84 2.08
CA GLN A 101 22.10 12.57 2.82
C GLN A 101 22.60 13.13 4.17
N PHE A 102 23.37 12.37 4.94
CA PHE A 102 23.92 12.82 6.22
C PHE A 102 24.82 14.07 6.12
N PRO A 103 25.82 14.14 5.21
CA PRO A 103 26.66 15.33 5.06
C PRO A 103 25.87 16.52 4.49
N LEU A 104 24.91 16.30 3.58
CA LEU A 104 24.04 17.36 3.06
C LEU A 104 23.23 18.01 4.19
N GLN A 105 22.64 17.22 5.09
CA GLN A 105 21.89 17.75 6.24
C GLN A 105 22.80 18.47 7.24
N GLY A 106 24.02 17.96 7.45
CA GLY A 106 25.04 18.64 8.26
C GLY A 106 25.45 20.01 7.69
N LEU A 107 25.65 20.09 6.37
CA LEU A 107 25.95 21.34 5.66
C LEU A 107 24.77 22.32 5.69
N HIS A 108 23.54 21.80 5.57
CA HIS A 108 22.34 22.61 5.70
C HIS A 108 22.20 23.19 7.12
N LEU A 109 22.57 22.43 8.17
CA LEU A 109 22.60 22.94 9.54
C LEU A 109 23.69 24.01 9.73
N TYR A 110 24.83 23.86 9.05
CA TYR A 110 25.91 24.86 9.04
C TYR A 110 25.46 26.18 8.41
N THR A 111 24.72 26.12 7.31
CA THR A 111 24.15 27.31 6.62
C THR A 111 22.92 27.90 7.32
N ARG A 112 22.11 27.08 8.00
CA ARG A 112 20.93 27.52 8.78
C ARG A 112 21.29 28.41 9.98
N GLN A 113 22.54 28.38 10.44
CA GLN A 113 23.03 29.33 11.44
C GLN A 113 23.30 30.74 10.86
N ARG A 114 23.25 30.92 9.53
CA ARG A 114 23.41 32.23 8.85
C ARG A 114 22.17 32.73 8.10
N CYS A 115 21.08 31.98 7.98
CA CYS A 115 19.88 32.51 7.33
C CYS A 115 18.61 31.78 7.75
N VAL A 116 17.56 32.56 8.07
CA VAL A 116 16.20 32.12 8.32
C VAL A 116 15.60 31.59 7.02
N LEU A 117 15.96 30.35 6.67
CA LEU A 117 15.51 29.67 5.46
C LEU A 117 14.18 28.91 5.69
N GLN A 118 13.25 29.55 6.39
CA GLN A 118 11.85 29.10 6.40
C GLN A 118 11.06 29.74 5.24
N VAL A 119 11.65 30.73 4.56
CA VAL A 119 11.06 31.46 3.42
C VAL A 119 11.37 30.78 2.08
N LEU A 120 12.53 30.13 1.91
CA LEU A 120 12.91 29.50 0.62
C LEU A 120 12.08 28.25 0.31
N SER A 121 11.67 27.49 1.33
CA SER A 121 10.72 26.37 1.14
C SER A 121 9.32 26.85 0.75
N PHE A 122 8.96 28.12 1.04
CA PHE A 122 7.67 28.70 0.67
C PHE A 122 7.72 29.42 -0.69
N LEU A 123 8.87 30.02 -1.05
CA LEU A 123 9.11 30.66 -2.35
C LEU A 123 9.29 29.63 -3.48
N ILE A 124 10.07 28.56 -3.27
CA ILE A 124 10.16 27.46 -4.25
C ILE A 124 8.79 26.82 -4.46
N TYR A 125 7.95 26.78 -3.42
CA TYR A 125 6.60 26.25 -3.48
C TYR A 125 5.64 27.12 -4.30
N LEU A 126 5.76 28.45 -4.21
CA LEU A 126 4.94 29.38 -4.98
C LEU A 126 5.44 29.56 -6.42
N ASP A 127 6.76 29.54 -6.67
CA ASP A 127 7.32 29.63 -8.01
C ASP A 127 7.07 28.36 -8.85
N LEU A 128 7.07 27.17 -8.23
CA LEU A 128 6.64 25.95 -8.94
C LEU A 128 5.15 25.98 -9.32
N ILE A 129 4.30 26.55 -8.47
CA ILE A 129 2.86 26.67 -8.74
C ILE A 129 2.58 27.66 -9.88
N LYS A 130 3.37 28.74 -9.98
CA LYS A 130 3.20 29.76 -11.02
C LYS A 130 3.74 29.32 -12.38
N SER A 131 4.84 28.56 -12.40
CA SER A 131 5.45 28.04 -13.64
C SER A 131 4.65 26.88 -14.27
N PHE A 132 4.03 26.01 -13.46
CA PHE A 132 3.31 24.83 -13.97
C PHE A 132 1.88 25.06 -14.47
N ASN A 133 1.25 26.20 -14.15
CA ASN A 133 -0.07 26.56 -14.69
C ASN A 133 -0.05 26.84 -16.21
N SER A 134 1.13 26.95 -16.82
CA SER A 134 1.30 27.16 -18.26
C SER A 134 1.35 25.86 -19.09
N ILE A 135 1.43 24.68 -18.47
CA ILE A 135 1.56 23.39 -19.18
C ILE A 135 0.31 22.55 -18.91
N SER A 136 -0.77 22.90 -19.61
CA SER A 136 -1.98 22.08 -19.69
C SER A 136 -2.00 21.36 -21.03
N GLN A 137 -1.99 20.02 -21.02
CA GLN A 137 -3.06 19.18 -21.61
C GLN A 137 -2.72 17.69 -21.84
N HIS A 138 -1.47 17.19 -21.66
CA HIS A 138 -1.14 15.84 -22.16
C HIS A 138 -0.56 14.76 -21.23
N SER A 139 -0.55 14.90 -19.90
CA SER A 139 -0.47 13.67 -19.06
C SER A 139 -1.15 13.79 -17.69
N ASN A 140 -2.32 13.14 -17.57
CA ASN A 140 -3.11 13.09 -16.33
C ASN A 140 -2.42 12.33 -15.18
N ILE A 141 -1.37 11.54 -15.47
CA ILE A 141 -0.70 10.69 -14.47
C ILE A 141 0.40 11.48 -13.72
N LEU A 142 1.16 12.31 -14.43
CA LEU A 142 2.27 13.07 -13.84
C LEU A 142 1.78 14.28 -13.01
N PHE A 143 0.74 14.97 -13.50
CA PHE A 143 0.09 16.10 -12.79
C PHE A 143 -0.54 15.66 -11.46
N TRP A 144 -1.06 14.43 -11.39
CA TRP A 144 -1.60 13.88 -10.15
C TRP A 144 -0.53 13.61 -9.10
N PHE A 145 0.66 13.14 -9.48
CA PHE A 145 1.73 12.80 -8.54
C PHE A 145 2.33 14.04 -7.85
N LEU A 146 2.32 15.19 -8.52
CA LEU A 146 3.05 16.40 -8.08
C LEU A 146 2.23 17.37 -7.20
N SER A 147 0.94 17.13 -6.98
CA SER A 147 0.10 18.06 -6.22
C SER A 147 0.33 17.93 -4.70
N VAL A 148 0.59 19.06 -4.04
CA VAL A 148 0.47 19.45 -2.60
C VAL A 148 -0.22 18.45 -1.65
N PHE A 149 0.28 17.22 -1.54
CA PHE A 149 -0.21 16.24 -0.57
C PHE A 149 0.96 15.39 -0.14
N ARG A 150 1.42 15.66 1.08
CA ARG A 150 2.49 14.87 1.67
C ARG A 150 1.90 13.56 2.14
N PHE A 151 2.35 12.45 1.54
CA PHE A 151 1.97 11.12 2.01
C PHE A 151 2.43 10.92 3.46
N PRO A 152 1.66 10.17 4.28
CA PRO A 152 2.11 9.77 5.60
C PRO A 152 3.35 8.90 5.46
N LEU A 153 4.34 9.13 6.34
CA LEU A 153 5.66 8.50 6.29
C LEU A 153 5.56 6.97 6.22
N LYS A 154 4.67 6.38 7.02
CA LYS A 154 4.44 4.94 7.05
C LYS A 154 4.03 4.35 5.71
N MET A 155 3.19 5.06 4.94
CA MET A 155 2.74 4.58 3.63
C MET A 155 3.86 4.66 2.59
N SER A 156 4.63 5.75 2.57
CA SER A 156 5.79 5.87 1.69
C SER A 156 6.84 4.80 1.97
N ILE A 157 7.12 4.51 3.25
CA ILE A 157 8.01 3.41 3.64
C ILE A 157 7.43 2.06 3.18
N SER A 158 6.13 1.81 3.40
CA SER A 158 5.49 0.55 3.01
C SER A 158 5.54 0.29 1.50
N ALA A 159 5.42 1.34 0.68
CA ALA A 159 5.50 1.24 -0.76
C ALA A 159 6.94 1.00 -1.24
N PHE A 160 7.91 1.69 -0.64
CA PHE A 160 9.33 1.48 -0.93
C PHE A 160 9.79 0.06 -0.57
N VAL A 161 9.43 -0.42 0.63
CA VAL A 161 9.76 -1.78 1.07
C VAL A 161 9.08 -2.83 0.17
N ALA A 162 7.84 -2.61 -0.25
CA ALA A 162 7.17 -3.49 -1.21
C ALA A 162 7.91 -3.52 -2.57
N LEU A 163 8.42 -2.39 -3.05
CA LEU A 163 9.23 -2.33 -4.27
C LEU A 163 10.52 -3.12 -4.16
N VAL A 164 11.23 -3.00 -3.03
CA VAL A 164 12.42 -3.80 -2.76
C VAL A 164 12.08 -5.29 -2.65
N ALA A 165 10.96 -5.65 -2.01
CA ALA A 165 10.49 -7.03 -1.93
C ALA A 165 10.17 -7.61 -3.33
N MET A 166 9.49 -6.85 -4.19
CA MET A 166 9.23 -7.25 -5.59
C MET A 166 10.53 -7.57 -6.33
N TYR A 167 11.56 -6.71 -6.18
CA TYR A 167 12.86 -6.94 -6.80
C TYR A 167 13.51 -8.25 -6.32
N HIS A 168 13.55 -8.49 -5.01
CA HIS A 168 14.17 -9.71 -4.48
C HIS A 168 13.42 -10.98 -4.88
N VAL A 169 12.09 -10.96 -4.85
CA VAL A 169 11.27 -12.10 -5.28
C VAL A 169 11.45 -12.37 -6.78
N ALA A 170 11.47 -11.32 -7.60
CA ALA A 170 11.70 -11.47 -9.03
C ALA A 170 13.09 -12.04 -9.35
N LEU A 171 14.14 -11.52 -8.69
CA LEU A 171 15.50 -12.03 -8.82
C LEU A 171 15.59 -13.49 -8.41
N LEU A 172 15.00 -13.86 -7.28
CA LEU A 172 14.98 -15.23 -6.78
C LEU A 172 14.28 -16.19 -7.75
N LEU A 173 13.12 -15.81 -8.28
CA LEU A 173 12.37 -16.62 -9.23
C LEU A 173 13.12 -16.82 -10.55
N VAL A 174 13.83 -15.81 -11.05
CA VAL A 174 14.67 -15.93 -12.26
C VAL A 174 15.84 -16.86 -12.00
N VAL A 175 16.57 -16.65 -10.91
CA VAL A 175 17.77 -17.41 -10.56
C VAL A 175 17.46 -18.86 -10.17
N LEU A 176 16.26 -19.16 -9.66
CA LEU A 176 15.87 -20.52 -9.33
C LEU A 176 15.57 -21.36 -10.58
N VAL A 177 14.94 -20.76 -11.60
CA VAL A 177 14.39 -21.52 -12.74
C VAL A 177 15.31 -21.48 -13.96
N VAL A 178 15.84 -20.32 -14.33
CA VAL A 178 16.59 -20.15 -15.59
C VAL A 178 17.89 -20.99 -15.62
N PRO A 179 18.72 -21.02 -14.56
CA PRO A 179 19.92 -21.87 -14.56
C PRO A 179 19.60 -23.37 -14.67
N VAL A 180 18.52 -23.82 -14.01
CA VAL A 180 18.08 -25.22 -14.11
C VAL A 180 17.68 -25.56 -15.54
N LEU A 181 16.97 -24.66 -16.23
CA LEU A 181 16.61 -24.85 -17.64
C LEU A 181 17.84 -24.87 -18.56
N HIS A 182 18.87 -24.06 -18.29
CA HIS A 182 20.12 -24.12 -19.04
C HIS A 182 20.89 -25.42 -18.80
N ILE A 183 20.94 -25.91 -17.55
CA ILE A 183 21.57 -27.20 -17.23
C ILE A 183 20.83 -28.34 -17.94
N VAL A 184 19.49 -28.34 -17.88
CA VAL A 184 18.66 -29.33 -18.58
C VAL A 184 18.92 -29.26 -20.08
N ARG A 185 18.99 -28.06 -20.69
CA ARG A 185 19.26 -27.88 -22.12
C ARG A 185 20.65 -28.38 -22.53
N ALA A 186 21.66 -28.12 -21.70
CA ALA A 186 23.04 -28.56 -21.97
C ALA A 186 23.20 -30.08 -21.85
N GLY A 187 22.36 -30.76 -21.07
CA GLY A 187 22.33 -32.22 -20.94
C GLY A 187 21.45 -32.94 -21.96
N ILE A 188 20.89 -32.25 -22.98
CA ILE A 188 20.09 -32.89 -24.03
C ILE A 188 21.02 -33.53 -25.07
N ASP A 189 21.41 -34.77 -24.79
CA ASP A 189 22.17 -35.62 -25.69
C ASP A 189 21.29 -36.65 -26.41
N GLN A 190 21.89 -37.40 -27.34
CA GLN A 190 21.20 -38.47 -28.10
C GLN A 190 20.63 -39.57 -27.19
N ASP A 191 21.17 -39.74 -25.98
CA ASP A 191 20.71 -40.73 -25.00
C ASP A 191 19.32 -40.41 -24.43
N ILE A 192 18.88 -39.13 -24.47
CA ILE A 192 17.52 -38.75 -24.09
C ILE A 192 16.49 -39.36 -25.05
N ALA A 193 16.83 -39.54 -26.33
CA ALA A 193 15.96 -40.22 -27.28
C ALA A 193 15.74 -41.69 -26.89
N PHE A 194 16.74 -42.35 -26.30
CA PHE A 194 16.61 -43.71 -25.78
C PHE A 194 15.71 -43.76 -24.54
N LEU A 195 15.83 -42.80 -23.61
CA LEU A 195 14.95 -42.69 -22.45
C LEU A 195 13.49 -42.43 -22.86
N LEU A 196 13.25 -41.54 -23.82
CA LEU A 196 11.91 -41.24 -24.35
C LEU A 196 11.27 -42.46 -25.03
N MET A 197 12.06 -43.24 -25.79
CA MET A 197 11.60 -44.53 -26.33
C MET A 197 11.27 -45.53 -25.21
N GLY A 198 12.04 -45.55 -24.11
CA GLY A 198 11.73 -46.33 -22.91
C GLY A 198 10.43 -45.95 -22.22
N PHE A 199 10.02 -44.67 -22.31
CA PHE A 199 8.71 -44.18 -21.86
C PHE A 199 7.60 -44.35 -22.91
N ASN A 200 7.87 -45.04 -24.02
CA ASN A 200 6.93 -45.29 -25.11
C ASN A 200 6.41 -44.01 -25.80
N ILE A 201 7.23 -42.96 -25.85
CA ILE A 201 6.94 -41.70 -26.56
C ILE A 201 7.76 -41.67 -27.85
N ILE A 202 7.13 -42.01 -28.98
CA ILE A 202 7.76 -42.02 -30.31
C ILE A 202 7.57 -40.63 -30.95
N LEU A 203 8.62 -39.81 -30.98
CA LEU A 203 8.58 -38.46 -31.58
C LEU A 203 8.91 -38.44 -33.08
N SER A 204 9.96 -39.16 -33.49
CA SER A 204 10.40 -39.35 -34.89
C SER A 204 11.29 -40.59 -34.96
N GLU A 205 11.43 -41.20 -36.14
CA GLU A 205 12.35 -42.33 -36.37
C GLU A 205 13.83 -41.87 -36.30
N ASP A 206 14.10 -40.59 -36.60
CA ASP A 206 15.43 -40.01 -36.57
C ASP A 206 15.81 -39.42 -35.20
N LYS A 207 16.87 -39.99 -34.60
CA LYS A 207 17.37 -39.59 -33.27
C LYS A 207 17.85 -38.13 -33.21
N ALA A 208 18.45 -37.64 -34.30
CA ALA A 208 18.93 -36.26 -34.38
C ALA A 208 17.76 -35.25 -34.41
N GLU A 209 16.65 -35.60 -35.08
CA GLU A 209 15.45 -34.77 -35.10
C GLU A 209 14.80 -34.70 -33.70
N VAL A 210 14.78 -35.81 -32.95
CA VAL A 210 14.25 -35.83 -31.57
C VAL A 210 14.98 -34.83 -30.68
N VAL A 211 16.32 -34.79 -30.74
CA VAL A 211 17.14 -33.83 -29.97
C VAL A 211 16.79 -32.39 -30.35
N GLN A 212 16.64 -32.10 -31.64
CA GLN A 212 16.27 -30.76 -32.12
C GLN A 212 14.87 -30.34 -31.62
N ILE A 213 13.89 -31.25 -31.65
CA ILE A 213 12.52 -31.01 -31.19
C ILE A 213 12.49 -30.73 -29.68
N VAL A 214 13.16 -31.56 -28.88
CA VAL A 214 13.20 -31.37 -27.41
C VAL A 214 13.93 -30.07 -27.06
N THR A 215 15.02 -29.74 -27.74
CA THR A 215 15.73 -28.46 -27.57
C THR A 215 14.84 -27.26 -27.89
N TYR A 216 14.07 -27.33 -28.97
CA TYR A 216 13.12 -26.28 -29.35
C TYR A 216 12.04 -26.07 -28.28
N TYR A 217 11.44 -27.14 -27.75
CA TYR A 217 10.39 -27.04 -26.73
C TYR A 217 10.94 -26.58 -25.36
N THR A 218 12.15 -26.96 -24.98
CA THR A 218 12.79 -26.43 -23.76
C THR A 218 13.13 -24.94 -23.90
N TRP A 219 13.52 -24.47 -25.10
CA TRP A 219 13.66 -23.04 -25.39
C TRP A 219 12.33 -22.29 -25.26
N LEU A 220 11.27 -22.86 -25.84
CA LEU A 220 9.93 -22.29 -25.76
C LEU A 220 9.43 -22.15 -24.32
N LEU A 221 9.71 -23.14 -23.46
CA LEU A 221 9.36 -23.12 -22.05
C LEU A 221 10.11 -22.01 -21.28
N GLU A 222 11.40 -21.80 -21.56
CA GLU A 222 12.18 -20.69 -21.00
C GLU A 222 11.57 -19.34 -21.37
N VAL A 223 11.25 -19.14 -22.66
CA VAL A 223 10.63 -17.90 -23.16
C VAL A 223 9.28 -17.66 -22.49
N CYS A 224 8.43 -18.69 -22.37
CA CYS A 224 7.14 -18.60 -21.68
C CYS A 224 7.29 -18.14 -20.23
N TYR A 225 8.28 -18.70 -19.52
CA TYR A 225 8.54 -18.35 -18.13
C TYR A 225 9.03 -16.90 -17.97
N LEU A 226 9.94 -16.45 -18.84
CA LEU A 226 10.43 -15.07 -18.83
C LEU A 226 9.31 -14.06 -19.16
N CYS A 227 8.44 -14.38 -20.12
CA CYS A 227 7.25 -13.58 -20.41
C CYS A 227 6.28 -13.51 -19.23
N ALA A 228 6.04 -14.64 -18.54
CA ALA A 228 5.19 -14.68 -17.35
C ALA A 228 5.75 -13.82 -16.20
N MET A 229 7.05 -13.94 -15.94
CA MET A 229 7.75 -13.18 -14.90
C MET A 229 7.73 -11.67 -15.16
N THR A 230 8.01 -11.26 -16.39
CA THR A 230 7.99 -9.84 -16.78
C THR A 230 6.58 -9.28 -16.69
N LEU A 231 5.56 -10.01 -17.14
CA LEU A 231 4.16 -9.60 -17.00
C LEU A 231 3.73 -9.48 -15.53
N ALA A 232 4.07 -10.45 -14.68
CA ALA A 232 3.79 -10.39 -13.24
C ALA A 232 4.42 -9.17 -12.57
N CYS A 233 5.69 -8.89 -12.89
CA CYS A 233 6.40 -7.71 -12.39
C CYS A 233 5.74 -6.40 -12.83
N MET A 234 5.39 -6.28 -14.12
CA MET A 234 4.71 -5.10 -14.66
C MET A 234 3.34 -4.88 -14.03
N VAL A 235 2.55 -5.95 -13.86
CA VAL A 235 1.25 -5.89 -13.19
C VAL A 235 1.41 -5.46 -11.74
N SER A 236 2.30 -6.08 -10.97
CA SER A 236 2.50 -5.73 -9.56
C SER A 236 3.01 -4.30 -9.37
N LEU A 237 3.90 -3.82 -10.25
CA LEU A 237 4.33 -2.42 -10.25
C LEU A 237 3.16 -1.46 -10.55
N ALA A 238 2.36 -1.75 -11.57
CA ALA A 238 1.18 -0.95 -11.91
C ALA A 238 0.15 -0.93 -10.77
N MET A 239 -0.05 -2.07 -10.09
CA MET A 239 -0.96 -2.19 -8.95
C MET A 239 -0.45 -1.43 -7.73
N LEU A 240 0.86 -1.44 -7.46
CA LEU A 240 1.46 -0.62 -6.39
C LEU A 240 1.26 0.87 -6.66
N MET A 241 1.49 1.32 -7.89
CA MET A 241 1.25 2.71 -8.30
C MET A 241 -0.22 3.10 -8.15
N ARG A 242 -1.13 2.24 -8.59
CA ARG A 242 -2.58 2.45 -8.43
C ARG A 242 -3.00 2.49 -6.97
N SER A 243 -2.44 1.63 -6.12
CA SER A 243 -2.68 1.60 -4.67
C SER A 243 -2.27 2.91 -4.01
N MET A 244 -1.12 3.48 -4.38
CA MET A 244 -0.67 4.79 -3.87
C MET A 244 -1.65 5.93 -4.21
N VAL A 245 -2.19 5.94 -5.44
CA VAL A 245 -3.17 6.93 -5.87
C VAL A 245 -4.50 6.75 -5.13
N LEU A 246 -4.98 5.51 -5.00
CA LEU A 246 -6.23 5.23 -4.31
C LEU A 246 -6.13 5.59 -2.82
N ASN A 247 -5.02 5.26 -2.18
CA ASN A 247 -4.77 5.61 -0.80
C ASN A 247 -4.84 7.12 -0.54
N ARG A 248 -4.34 7.94 -1.47
CA ARG A 248 -4.45 9.40 -1.40
C ARG A 248 -5.91 9.86 -1.47
N ALA A 249 -6.69 9.28 -2.38
CA ALA A 249 -8.11 9.61 -2.52
C ALA A 249 -8.87 9.22 -1.23
N ASN A 250 -8.63 8.03 -0.71
CA ASN A 250 -9.23 7.53 0.54
C ASN A 250 -8.89 8.44 1.72
N LEU A 251 -7.62 8.83 1.89
CA LEU A 251 -7.20 9.68 3.00
C LEU A 251 -7.82 11.08 2.93
N ARG A 252 -7.96 11.65 1.72
CA ARG A 252 -8.67 12.92 1.50
C ARG A 252 -10.17 12.81 1.79
N GLY A 253 -10.81 11.72 1.38
CA GLY A 253 -12.21 11.45 1.72
C GLY A 253 -12.41 11.37 3.23
N LEU A 254 -11.51 10.68 3.95
CA LEU A 254 -11.56 10.61 5.41
C LEU A 254 -11.36 11.98 6.07
N TYR A 255 -10.46 12.84 5.57
CA TYR A 255 -10.29 14.19 6.10
C TYR A 255 -11.52 15.09 5.91
N ARG A 256 -12.34 14.83 4.89
CA ARG A 256 -13.62 15.52 4.68
C ARG A 256 -14.74 14.98 5.57
N GLY A 257 -14.55 13.81 6.16
CA GLY A 257 -15.61 13.10 6.89
C GLY A 257 -16.50 12.24 5.99
N ASP A 258 -16.09 11.96 4.74
CA ASP A 258 -16.82 11.10 3.79
C ASP A 258 -16.64 9.61 4.14
N ILE A 259 -17.06 9.22 5.35
CA ILE A 259 -16.85 7.89 5.93
C ILE A 259 -17.50 6.81 5.05
N CYS A 260 -18.69 7.06 4.50
CA CYS A 260 -19.45 6.09 3.69
C CYS A 260 -18.77 5.76 2.34
N SER A 261 -17.90 6.64 1.84
CA SER A 261 -17.18 6.43 0.58
C SER A 261 -16.03 5.43 0.74
N VAL A 262 -15.43 5.36 1.93
CA VAL A 262 -14.26 4.52 2.21
C VAL A 262 -14.64 3.29 3.05
N TYR A 263 -15.59 3.44 3.97
CA TYR A 263 -16.14 2.35 4.76
C TYR A 263 -17.59 2.13 4.35
N SER A 264 -17.93 0.88 4.01
CA SER A 264 -19.30 0.46 3.70
C SER A 264 -20.31 0.66 4.84
N CYS A 265 -19.85 1.02 6.05
CA CYS A 265 -20.67 1.31 7.23
C CYS A 265 -20.19 2.59 7.92
N GLN A 266 -21.13 3.38 8.44
CA GLN A 266 -20.84 4.51 9.34
C GLN A 266 -20.24 3.96 10.64
N LYS A 267 -18.91 3.99 10.75
CA LYS A 267 -18.18 3.62 11.97
C LYS A 267 -17.53 4.87 12.54
N THR A 268 -17.67 5.09 13.84
CA THR A 268 -16.96 6.16 14.54
C THR A 268 -15.45 5.95 14.39
N ILE A 269 -14.73 6.98 13.94
CA ILE A 269 -13.28 6.93 13.77
C ILE A 269 -12.65 7.06 15.17
N ARG A 270 -12.44 5.93 15.84
CA ARG A 270 -11.74 5.87 17.14
C ARG A 270 -10.52 4.97 17.03
N PRO A 271 -9.39 5.33 17.66
CA PRO A 271 -8.25 4.43 17.73
C PRO A 271 -8.64 3.22 18.59
N SER A 272 -8.51 2.02 18.02
CA SER A 272 -8.76 0.76 18.73
C SER A 272 -7.43 0.07 19.05
N LYS A 273 -7.38 -0.74 20.13
CA LYS A 273 -6.24 -1.58 20.47
C LYS A 273 -5.72 -2.40 19.27
N PRO A 274 -6.57 -3.18 18.55
CA PRO A 274 -6.11 -3.90 17.36
C PRO A 274 -5.67 -2.95 16.24
N GLY A 275 -6.22 -1.73 16.16
CA GLY A 275 -5.84 -0.78 15.13
C GLY A 275 -4.42 -0.24 15.28
N VAL A 276 -3.95 -0.06 16.52
CA VAL A 276 -2.55 0.32 16.78
C VAL A 276 -1.60 -0.81 16.39
N VAL A 277 -1.95 -2.07 16.71
CA VAL A 277 -1.16 -3.25 16.28
C VAL A 277 -1.08 -3.33 14.75
N CYS A 278 -2.19 -3.10 14.05
CA CYS A 278 -2.22 -3.05 12.58
C CYS A 278 -1.32 -1.93 12.04
N TRP A 279 -1.31 -0.76 12.69
CA TRP A 279 -0.47 0.37 12.31
C TRP A 279 1.03 0.08 12.49
N MET A 280 1.41 -0.66 13.54
CA MET A 280 2.79 -1.06 13.78
C MET A 280 3.32 -2.03 12.71
N GLY A 281 2.51 -3.00 12.29
CA GLY A 281 2.91 -4.09 11.39
C GLY A 281 2.68 -3.85 9.89
N LEU A 282 2.03 -2.75 9.48
CA LEU A 282 1.57 -2.52 8.10
C LEU A 282 2.66 -2.76 7.04
N THR A 283 3.86 -2.23 7.28
CA THR A 283 4.97 -2.31 6.31
C THR A 283 5.39 -3.75 6.04
N GLY A 284 5.38 -4.61 7.07
CA GLY A 284 5.72 -6.02 6.95
C GLY A 284 4.63 -6.80 6.23
N TYR A 285 3.36 -6.60 6.61
CA TYR A 285 2.23 -7.27 5.95
C TYR A 285 2.13 -6.91 4.47
N HIS A 286 2.32 -5.65 4.11
CA HIS A 286 2.29 -5.21 2.72
C HIS A 286 3.38 -5.90 1.88
N ALA A 287 4.62 -5.96 2.38
CA ALA A 287 5.72 -6.63 1.69
C ALA A 287 5.48 -8.13 1.53
N ALA A 288 4.92 -8.81 2.55
CA ALA A 288 4.61 -10.23 2.51
C ALA A 288 3.47 -10.58 1.54
N ILE A 289 2.43 -9.75 1.48
CA ILE A 289 1.30 -9.95 0.55
C ILE A 289 1.75 -9.74 -0.90
N VAL A 290 2.57 -8.72 -1.14
CA VAL A 290 3.14 -8.46 -2.46
C VAL A 290 4.07 -9.60 -2.91
N SER A 291 4.88 -10.15 -2.00
CA SER A 291 5.79 -11.26 -2.34
C SER A 291 5.03 -12.55 -2.70
N ILE A 292 4.03 -12.94 -1.89
CA ILE A 292 3.16 -14.09 -2.19
C ILE A 292 2.37 -13.85 -3.48
N GLY A 293 1.84 -12.63 -3.64
CA GLY A 293 1.11 -12.21 -4.83
C GLY A 293 1.94 -12.40 -6.11
N MET A 294 3.20 -11.97 -6.10
CA MET A 294 4.13 -12.14 -7.23
C MET A 294 4.36 -13.62 -7.59
N VAL A 295 4.58 -14.48 -6.60
CA VAL A 295 4.80 -15.92 -6.84
C VAL A 295 3.58 -16.57 -7.49
N ILE A 296 2.38 -16.30 -6.95
CA ILE A 296 1.13 -16.86 -7.47
C ILE A 296 0.83 -16.28 -8.86
N GLN A 297 1.02 -14.98 -9.08
CA GLN A 297 0.84 -14.34 -10.38
C GLN A 297 1.75 -14.94 -11.45
N THR A 298 3.04 -15.12 -11.15
CA THR A 298 3.98 -15.78 -12.08
C THR A 298 3.53 -17.20 -12.41
N LEU A 299 3.15 -17.99 -11.40
CA LEU A 299 2.71 -19.37 -11.62
C LEU A 299 1.50 -19.42 -12.57
N VAL A 300 0.48 -18.60 -12.30
CA VAL A 300 -0.73 -18.59 -13.13
C VAL A 300 -0.44 -18.07 -14.53
N PHE A 301 0.30 -16.96 -14.67
CA PHE A 301 0.66 -16.44 -15.98
C PHE A 301 1.53 -17.42 -16.77
N PHE A 302 2.43 -18.16 -16.12
CA PHE A 302 3.21 -19.21 -16.77
C PHE A 302 2.31 -20.29 -17.35
N ILE A 303 1.37 -20.82 -16.57
CA ILE A 303 0.40 -21.82 -17.05
C ILE A 303 -0.44 -21.25 -18.21
N CYS A 304 -0.92 -20.00 -18.11
CA CYS A 304 -1.66 -19.35 -19.19
C CYS A 304 -0.83 -19.19 -20.46
N PHE A 305 0.45 -18.81 -20.35
CA PHE A 305 1.36 -18.71 -21.49
C PHE A 305 1.64 -20.08 -22.11
N LEU A 306 1.80 -21.15 -21.31
CA LEU A 306 1.96 -22.50 -21.86
C LEU A 306 0.73 -22.89 -22.70
N PHE A 307 -0.49 -22.67 -22.20
CA PHE A 307 -1.71 -22.94 -22.98
C PHE A 307 -1.78 -22.10 -24.25
N LEU A 308 -1.48 -20.81 -24.17
CA LEU A 308 -1.46 -19.91 -25.33
C LEU A 308 -0.45 -20.38 -26.37
N VAL A 309 0.77 -20.71 -25.94
CA VAL A 309 1.85 -21.06 -26.85
C VAL A 309 1.60 -22.43 -27.49
N PHE A 310 1.26 -23.45 -26.71
CA PHE A 310 1.08 -24.81 -27.23
C PHE A 310 -0.22 -25.00 -28.02
N LEU A 311 -1.32 -24.35 -27.64
CA LEU A 311 -2.62 -24.55 -28.31
C LEU A 311 -2.88 -23.55 -29.44
N ILE A 312 -2.24 -22.37 -29.42
CA ILE A 312 -2.52 -21.30 -30.39
C ILE A 312 -1.28 -21.01 -31.23
N ILE A 313 -0.16 -20.63 -30.63
CA ILE A 313 1.02 -20.16 -31.40
C ILE A 313 1.66 -21.30 -32.21
N VAL A 314 2.02 -22.42 -31.58
CA VAL A 314 2.71 -23.53 -32.29
C VAL A 314 1.86 -24.08 -33.45
N PRO A 315 0.54 -24.34 -33.29
CA PRO A 315 -0.28 -24.81 -34.40
C PRO A 315 -0.44 -23.78 -35.53
N ILE A 316 -0.46 -22.48 -35.23
CA ILE A 316 -0.53 -21.43 -36.27
C ILE A 316 0.75 -21.38 -37.11
N PHE A 317 1.92 -21.48 -36.47
CA PHE A 317 3.20 -21.36 -37.17
C PHE A 317 3.62 -22.65 -37.89
N TYR A 318 3.41 -23.82 -37.27
CA TYR A 318 3.94 -25.09 -37.78
C TYR A 318 2.85 -26.02 -38.31
N GLY A 319 1.56 -25.69 -38.16
CA GLY A 319 0.45 -26.51 -38.63
C GLY A 319 0.29 -27.86 -37.90
N ARG A 320 1.04 -28.10 -36.81
CA ARG A 320 0.99 -29.34 -36.02
C ARG A 320 0.02 -29.20 -34.84
N ASN A 321 -0.63 -30.29 -34.44
CA ASN A 321 -1.54 -30.36 -33.29
C ASN A 321 -2.71 -29.36 -33.32
N LEU A 322 -3.46 -29.33 -34.42
CA LEU A 322 -4.64 -28.47 -34.65
C LEU A 322 -5.89 -28.85 -33.82
N ILE A 323 -5.73 -29.45 -32.65
CA ILE A 323 -6.84 -30.00 -31.84
C ILE A 323 -7.87 -28.91 -31.52
N LEU A 324 -7.41 -27.74 -31.07
CA LEU A 324 -8.29 -26.61 -30.74
C LEU A 324 -9.03 -26.09 -31.99
N PHE A 325 -8.34 -25.99 -33.13
CA PHE A 325 -8.93 -25.53 -34.39
C PHE A 325 -9.93 -26.53 -34.97
N GLN A 326 -9.71 -27.84 -34.80
CA GLN A 326 -10.68 -28.85 -35.20
C GLN A 326 -11.95 -28.81 -34.34
N ILE A 327 -11.80 -28.63 -33.03
CA ILE A 327 -12.95 -28.49 -32.13
C ILE A 327 -13.73 -27.21 -32.45
N SER A 328 -13.05 -26.09 -32.65
CA SER A 328 -13.71 -24.82 -33.01
C SER A 328 -14.37 -24.88 -34.39
N ALA A 329 -13.76 -25.54 -35.37
CA ALA A 329 -14.34 -25.78 -36.69
C ALA A 329 -15.57 -26.71 -36.67
N LYS A 330 -15.75 -27.54 -35.64
CA LYS A 330 -16.98 -28.31 -35.43
C LYS A 330 -18.05 -27.50 -34.67
N ALA A 331 -17.62 -26.60 -33.78
CA ALA A 331 -18.51 -25.86 -32.89
C ALA A 331 -19.02 -24.52 -33.44
N TRP A 332 -18.48 -24.00 -34.55
CA TRP A 332 -18.84 -22.66 -35.06
C TRP A 332 -20.35 -22.42 -35.29
N PRO A 333 -21.18 -23.38 -35.78
CA PRO A 333 -22.59 -23.12 -35.98
C PRO A 333 -23.32 -22.86 -34.65
N ALA A 334 -22.94 -23.58 -33.58
CA ALA A 334 -23.51 -23.39 -32.26
C ALA A 334 -23.22 -21.98 -31.74
N TRP A 335 -21.97 -21.51 -31.85
CA TRP A 335 -21.61 -20.15 -31.43
C TRP A 335 -22.35 -19.08 -32.24
N VAL A 336 -22.50 -19.26 -33.56
CA VAL A 336 -23.27 -18.34 -34.41
C VAL A 336 -24.75 -18.30 -33.98
N THR A 337 -25.38 -19.44 -33.70
CA THR A 337 -26.78 -19.46 -33.23
C THR A 337 -26.96 -18.69 -31.92
N LEU A 338 -26.04 -18.82 -30.96
CA LEU A 338 -26.10 -18.07 -29.70
C LEU A 338 -25.97 -16.56 -29.92
N VAL A 339 -25.06 -16.13 -30.81
CA VAL A 339 -24.90 -14.71 -31.16
C VAL A 339 -26.14 -14.17 -31.87
N VAL A 340 -26.71 -14.92 -32.82
CA VAL A 340 -27.91 -14.49 -33.56
C VAL A 340 -29.11 -14.35 -32.62
N VAL A 341 -29.33 -15.32 -31.72
CA VAL A 341 -30.44 -15.29 -30.77
C VAL A 341 -30.32 -14.09 -29.82
N THR A 342 -29.13 -13.86 -29.27
CA THR A 342 -28.89 -12.69 -28.39
C THR A 342 -29.05 -11.37 -29.15
N ALA A 343 -28.60 -11.28 -30.40
CA ALA A 343 -28.81 -10.12 -31.25
C ALA A 343 -30.30 -9.87 -31.52
N ILE A 344 -31.07 -10.91 -31.87
CA ILE A 344 -32.52 -10.82 -32.07
C ILE A 344 -33.21 -10.33 -30.80
N GLN A 345 -32.82 -10.81 -29.62
CA GLN A 345 -33.37 -10.33 -28.34
C GLN A 345 -33.08 -8.85 -28.11
N HIS A 346 -31.84 -8.38 -28.35
CA HIS A 346 -31.49 -6.96 -28.21
C HIS A 346 -32.25 -6.07 -29.21
N VAL A 347 -32.38 -6.52 -30.47
CA VAL A 347 -33.12 -5.82 -31.52
C VAL A 347 -34.62 -5.77 -31.17
N ALA A 348 -35.22 -6.90 -30.81
CA ALA A 348 -36.63 -6.97 -30.41
C ALA A 348 -36.92 -6.12 -29.16
N ALA A 349 -36.01 -6.09 -28.18
CA ALA A 349 -36.12 -5.22 -27.02
C ALA A 349 -36.18 -3.74 -27.42
N HIS A 350 -35.28 -3.30 -28.31
CA HIS A 350 -35.22 -1.90 -28.73
C HIS A 350 -36.40 -1.48 -29.62
N PHE A 351 -36.83 -2.33 -30.56
CA PHE A 351 -37.84 -1.95 -31.56
C PHE A 351 -39.28 -2.35 -31.21
N ALA A 352 -39.49 -3.48 -30.53
CA ALA A 352 -40.84 -4.01 -30.29
C ALA A 352 -41.34 -3.78 -28.85
N PHE A 353 -40.44 -3.85 -27.86
CA PHE A 353 -40.86 -3.87 -26.45
C PHE A 353 -40.61 -2.56 -25.70
N ILE A 354 -39.59 -1.78 -26.04
CA ILE A 354 -39.30 -0.52 -25.34
C ILE A 354 -39.91 0.64 -26.12
N LYS A 355 -40.85 1.36 -25.49
CA LYS A 355 -41.41 2.61 -26.00
C LYS A 355 -40.91 3.78 -25.15
N LYS A 356 -40.38 4.83 -25.79
CA LYS A 356 -39.94 6.06 -25.12
C LYS A 356 -41.01 7.14 -25.34
N ASP A 357 -41.87 7.33 -24.34
CA ASP A 357 -42.87 8.40 -24.36
C ASP A 357 -42.57 9.39 -23.21
N GLY A 358 -42.56 10.70 -23.49
CA GLY A 358 -42.56 11.74 -22.46
C GLY A 358 -41.34 11.78 -21.50
N GLY A 359 -40.23 11.11 -21.82
CA GLY A 359 -39.04 11.04 -20.97
C GLY A 359 -38.99 9.81 -20.06
N THR A 360 -40.03 8.96 -20.05
CA THR A 360 -40.05 7.66 -19.38
C THR A 360 -39.97 6.52 -20.41
N THR A 361 -39.22 5.46 -20.09
CA THR A 361 -39.13 4.24 -20.90
C THR A 361 -40.11 3.21 -20.38
N ASP A 362 -41.17 2.94 -21.13
CA ASP A 362 -42.21 1.97 -20.77
C ASP A 362 -42.16 0.72 -21.66
N LEU A 363 -42.62 -0.41 -21.10
CA LEU A 363 -42.75 -1.68 -21.81
C LEU A 363 -44.06 -1.74 -22.58
N ASN A 364 -43.96 -1.84 -23.90
CA ASN A 364 -45.07 -2.09 -24.80
C ASN A 364 -45.22 -3.61 -25.09
N ASN A 365 -46.43 -4.05 -25.42
CA ASN A 365 -46.76 -5.42 -25.83
C ASN A 365 -46.21 -6.55 -24.91
N ARG A 366 -46.61 -6.51 -23.63
CA ARG A 366 -46.16 -7.45 -22.59
C ARG A 366 -46.42 -8.93 -22.93
N GLY A 367 -47.54 -9.24 -23.58
CA GLY A 367 -47.90 -10.62 -23.94
C GLY A 367 -46.91 -11.27 -24.90
N SER A 368 -46.51 -10.55 -25.95
CA SER A 368 -45.51 -11.04 -26.92
C SER A 368 -44.12 -11.19 -26.29
N LEU A 369 -43.78 -10.37 -25.29
CA LEU A 369 -42.51 -10.49 -24.55
C LEU A 369 -42.46 -11.81 -23.77
N PHE A 370 -43.54 -12.17 -23.08
CA PHE A 370 -43.61 -13.45 -22.35
C PHE A 370 -43.51 -14.66 -23.28
N LEU A 371 -44.21 -14.63 -24.43
CA LEU A 371 -44.15 -15.70 -25.43
C LEU A 371 -42.74 -15.86 -26.01
N LEU A 372 -42.09 -14.76 -26.41
CA LEU A 372 -40.73 -14.79 -26.94
C LEU A 372 -39.73 -15.32 -25.91
N THR A 373 -39.87 -14.92 -24.65
CA THR A 373 -38.99 -15.38 -23.57
C THR A 373 -39.13 -16.89 -23.33
N TYR A 374 -40.36 -17.41 -23.38
CA TYR A 374 -40.63 -18.84 -23.24
C TYR A 374 -40.06 -19.64 -24.41
N MET A 375 -40.24 -19.19 -25.66
CA MET A 375 -39.67 -19.84 -26.85
C MET A 375 -38.14 -19.88 -26.83
N LEU A 376 -37.49 -18.84 -26.30
CA LEU A 376 -36.04 -18.73 -26.24
C LEU A 376 -35.42 -19.34 -24.97
N TYR A 377 -36.22 -19.99 -24.12
CA TYR A 377 -35.77 -20.50 -22.82
C TYR A 377 -34.52 -21.40 -22.91
N LEU A 378 -34.54 -22.44 -23.75
CA LEU A 378 -33.43 -23.40 -23.88
C LEU A 378 -32.15 -22.74 -24.40
N LEU A 379 -32.29 -21.82 -25.35
CA LEU A 379 -31.15 -21.05 -25.90
C LEU A 379 -30.57 -20.12 -24.84
N ASN A 380 -31.42 -19.47 -24.04
CA ASN A 380 -31.00 -18.63 -22.92
C ASN A 380 -30.31 -19.44 -21.81
N THR A 381 -30.70 -20.70 -21.58
CA THR A 381 -29.96 -21.59 -20.67
C THR A 381 -28.53 -21.81 -21.17
N ALA A 382 -28.33 -22.05 -22.47
CA ALA A 382 -27.00 -22.20 -23.05
C ALA A 382 -26.17 -20.90 -22.96
N VAL A 383 -26.77 -19.73 -23.27
CA VAL A 383 -26.11 -18.42 -23.06
C VAL A 383 -25.74 -18.23 -21.59
N GLY A 384 -26.62 -18.62 -20.67
CA GLY A 384 -26.39 -18.57 -19.23
C GLY A 384 -25.18 -19.38 -18.77
N LEU A 385 -24.94 -20.56 -19.36
CA LEU A 385 -23.74 -21.37 -19.09
C LEU A 385 -22.47 -20.63 -19.52
N VAL A 386 -22.47 -20.01 -20.71
CA VAL A 386 -21.34 -19.21 -21.21
C VAL A 386 -21.07 -18.03 -20.28
N VAL A 387 -22.10 -17.29 -19.88
CA VAL A 387 -21.97 -16.18 -18.91
C VAL A 387 -21.48 -16.68 -17.56
N GLY A 388 -21.90 -17.87 -17.12
CA GLY A 388 -21.44 -18.51 -15.90
C GLY A 388 -19.93 -18.81 -15.92
N ILE A 389 -19.44 -19.43 -17.00
CA ILE A 389 -18.00 -19.68 -17.20
C ILE A 389 -17.24 -18.36 -17.27
N TRP A 390 -17.73 -17.39 -18.03
CA TRP A 390 -17.11 -16.07 -18.16
C TRP A 390 -17.01 -15.33 -16.82
N ARG A 391 -18.05 -15.44 -15.97
CA ARG A 391 -18.03 -14.91 -14.60
C ARG A 391 -16.91 -15.54 -13.78
N MET A 392 -16.74 -16.86 -13.84
CA MET A 392 -15.64 -17.54 -13.15
C MET A 392 -14.28 -17.03 -13.62
N VAL A 393 -14.07 -16.93 -14.94
CA VAL A 393 -12.81 -16.44 -15.52
C VAL A 393 -12.50 -15.01 -15.10
N ILE A 394 -13.45 -14.07 -15.22
CA ILE A 394 -13.23 -12.67 -14.79
C ILE A 394 -12.94 -12.60 -13.29
N THR A 395 -13.67 -13.33 -12.45
CA THR A 395 -13.43 -13.31 -11.00
C THR A 395 -12.07 -13.85 -10.63
N ALA A 396 -11.62 -14.94 -11.28
CA ALA A 396 -10.29 -15.49 -11.08
C ALA A 396 -9.20 -14.50 -11.50
N LEU A 397 -9.30 -13.93 -12.71
CA LEU A 397 -8.35 -12.92 -13.20
C LEU A 397 -8.31 -11.69 -12.30
N TYR A 398 -9.47 -11.17 -11.89
CA TYR A 398 -9.54 -10.02 -10.99
C TYR A 398 -8.85 -10.30 -9.66
N ASN A 399 -9.08 -11.47 -9.07
CA ASN A 399 -8.48 -11.87 -7.80
C ASN A 399 -6.96 -12.03 -7.92
N ILE A 400 -6.46 -12.68 -8.98
CA ILE A 400 -5.02 -12.85 -9.21
C ILE A 400 -4.33 -11.50 -9.40
N LEU A 401 -4.91 -10.61 -10.21
CA LEU A 401 -4.36 -9.28 -10.47
C LEU A 401 -4.31 -8.40 -9.21
N HIS A 402 -5.33 -8.50 -8.34
CA HIS A 402 -5.42 -7.69 -7.12
C HIS A 402 -4.88 -8.38 -5.87
N LEU A 403 -4.34 -9.59 -5.98
CA LEU A 403 -3.87 -10.37 -4.83
C LEU A 403 -2.78 -9.65 -4.01
N GLY A 404 -1.88 -8.93 -4.70
CA GLY A 404 -0.81 -8.16 -4.06
C GLY A 404 -1.25 -6.87 -3.38
N ARG A 405 -2.55 -6.52 -3.41
CA ARG A 405 -3.06 -5.24 -2.90
C ARG A 405 -3.69 -5.38 -1.52
N ILE A 406 -3.47 -4.37 -0.68
CA ILE A 406 -4.02 -4.29 0.68
C ILE A 406 -5.24 -3.36 0.80
N ASP A 407 -5.44 -2.49 -0.19
CA ASP A 407 -6.41 -1.40 -0.16
C ASP A 407 -7.81 -1.78 -0.64
N ILE A 408 -7.97 -2.99 -1.20
CA ILE A 408 -9.22 -3.53 -1.73
C ILE A 408 -9.50 -4.87 -1.05
N SER A 409 -10.77 -5.13 -0.69
CA SER A 409 -11.20 -6.48 -0.31
C SER A 409 -11.56 -7.29 -1.55
N LEU A 410 -11.08 -8.54 -1.61
CA LEU A 410 -11.40 -9.48 -2.69
C LEU A 410 -12.78 -10.12 -2.52
N LEU A 411 -13.39 -9.97 -1.34
CA LEU A 411 -14.71 -10.50 -1.03
C LEU A 411 -15.82 -9.50 -1.33
N HIS A 412 -17.04 -10.02 -1.30
CA HIS A 412 -18.24 -9.20 -1.44
C HIS A 412 -18.35 -8.17 -0.31
N ARG A 413 -18.98 -7.02 -0.61
CA ARG A 413 -19.11 -5.87 0.29
C ARG A 413 -19.63 -6.20 1.70
N ARG A 414 -20.58 -7.13 1.83
CA ARG A 414 -21.12 -7.56 3.14
C ARG A 414 -20.18 -8.50 3.91
N ALA A 415 -19.29 -9.18 3.20
CA ALA A 415 -18.32 -10.11 3.74
C ALA A 415 -16.92 -9.51 3.92
N GLU A 416 -16.75 -8.19 3.69
CA GLU A 416 -15.49 -7.46 3.94
C GLU A 416 -14.94 -7.66 5.37
N SER A 417 -15.82 -7.89 6.35
CA SER A 417 -15.43 -8.17 7.73
C SER A 417 -14.93 -9.59 7.97
N TYR A 418 -15.34 -10.52 7.12
CA TYR A 418 -15.04 -11.95 7.20
C TYR A 418 -13.91 -12.38 6.28
N ASP A 419 -13.31 -11.44 5.53
CA ASP A 419 -12.11 -11.71 4.75
C ASP A 419 -11.05 -12.35 5.66
N PRO A 420 -10.73 -13.65 5.45
CA PRO A 420 -9.61 -14.29 6.14
C PRO A 420 -8.32 -13.53 5.84
N GLY A 421 -8.31 -12.76 4.74
CA GLY A 421 -7.39 -11.68 4.46
C GLY A 421 -7.48 -10.55 5.47
N VAL A 422 -6.66 -10.69 6.51
CA VAL A 422 -5.93 -9.64 7.24
C VAL A 422 -5.76 -8.33 6.42
N SER A 423 -5.49 -8.38 5.11
CA SER A 423 -5.14 -7.23 4.28
C SER A 423 -6.04 -5.99 4.41
N TYR A 424 -7.31 -6.07 3.99
CA TYR A 424 -8.21 -4.89 3.95
C TYR A 424 -8.59 -4.41 5.35
N ARG A 425 -8.83 -5.33 6.28
CA ARG A 425 -9.13 -4.98 7.68
C ARG A 425 -7.97 -4.22 8.33
N TYR A 426 -6.73 -4.63 8.07
CA TYR A 426 -5.55 -3.98 8.64
C TYR A 426 -5.33 -2.61 8.00
N TYR A 427 -5.50 -2.48 6.68
CA TYR A 427 -5.48 -1.19 5.99
C TYR A 427 -6.56 -0.23 6.53
N ALA A 428 -7.79 -0.71 6.68
CA ALA A 428 -8.90 0.04 7.24
C ALA A 428 -8.61 0.54 8.66
N HIS A 429 -8.03 -0.31 9.52
CA HIS A 429 -7.64 0.07 10.87
C HIS A 429 -6.45 1.03 10.91
N PHE A 430 -5.46 0.83 10.03
CA PHE A 430 -4.34 1.75 9.86
C PHE A 430 -4.83 3.17 9.53
N LEU A 431 -5.72 3.30 8.54
CA LEU A 431 -6.27 4.58 8.13
C LEU A 431 -7.00 5.30 9.27
N LYS A 432 -7.76 4.57 10.10
CA LYS A 432 -8.46 5.16 11.27
C LYS A 432 -7.48 5.74 12.29
N VAL A 433 -6.39 5.04 12.55
CA VAL A 433 -5.35 5.52 13.48
C VAL A 433 -4.64 6.73 12.89
N GLU A 434 -4.26 6.66 11.61
CA GLU A 434 -3.53 7.74 10.93
C GLU A 434 -4.34 9.04 10.91
N VAL A 435 -5.61 9.00 10.47
CA VAL A 435 -6.46 10.20 10.38
C VAL A 435 -6.71 10.84 11.75
N ASN A 436 -6.83 10.02 12.80
CA ASN A 436 -7.04 10.52 14.16
C ASN A 436 -5.78 11.19 14.74
N GLN A 437 -4.59 10.74 14.38
CA GLN A 437 -3.34 11.25 14.94
C GLN A 437 -2.75 12.41 14.13
N SER A 438 -2.85 12.36 12.80
CA SER A 438 -2.14 13.26 11.90
C SER A 438 -3.07 14.15 11.06
N HIS A 439 -4.25 14.51 11.59
CA HIS A 439 -5.18 15.40 10.88
C HIS A 439 -4.52 16.76 10.53
N PRO A 440 -4.36 17.11 9.24
CA PRO A 440 -3.55 18.24 8.82
C PRO A 440 -4.09 19.59 9.33
N VAL A 441 -5.42 19.73 9.41
CA VAL A 441 -6.06 20.95 9.92
C VAL A 441 -5.80 21.13 11.41
N LEU A 442 -5.87 20.05 12.19
CA LEU A 442 -5.65 20.14 13.64
C LEU A 442 -4.19 20.46 13.94
N LYS A 443 -3.27 19.83 13.20
CA LYS A 443 -1.83 20.12 13.31
C LYS A 443 -1.50 21.56 12.93
N ALA A 444 -2.09 22.08 11.86
CA ALA A 444 -1.91 23.48 11.46
C ALA A 444 -2.50 24.45 12.50
N PHE A 445 -3.68 24.15 13.05
CA PHE A 445 -4.31 24.93 14.10
C PHE A 445 -3.44 25.00 15.37
N CYS A 446 -2.93 23.87 15.85
CA CYS A 446 -2.01 23.84 16.99
C CYS A 446 -0.70 24.57 16.69
N GLY A 447 -0.17 24.47 15.46
CA GLY A 447 1.00 25.23 15.03
C GLY A 447 0.79 26.73 15.13
N LEU A 448 -0.36 27.23 14.66
CA LEU A 448 -0.72 28.64 14.73
C LEU A 448 -0.89 29.13 16.17
N LEU A 449 -1.48 28.31 17.05
CA LEU A 449 -1.57 28.62 18.49
C LEU A 449 -0.20 28.72 19.15
N LEU A 450 0.71 27.79 18.83
CA LEU A 450 2.05 27.73 19.38
C LEU A 450 2.91 28.92 18.89
N ASP A 451 2.81 29.27 17.61
CA ASP A 451 3.47 30.46 17.04
C ASP A 451 3.00 31.75 17.72
N ILE A 452 1.69 31.88 17.97
CA ILE A 452 1.14 33.03 18.72
C ILE A 452 1.69 33.06 20.14
N GLN A 453 1.81 31.92 20.82
CA GLN A 453 2.37 31.85 22.17
C GLN A 453 3.86 32.24 22.19
N ILE A 454 4.65 31.74 21.23
CA ILE A 454 6.08 32.07 21.10
C ILE A 454 6.25 33.56 20.80
N GLN A 455 5.48 34.11 19.86
CA GLN A 455 5.55 35.54 19.53
C GLN A 455 5.14 36.42 20.71
N LYS A 456 4.10 36.04 21.46
CA LYS A 456 3.71 36.76 22.69
C LYS A 456 4.76 36.63 23.80
N GLY A 457 5.37 35.47 23.97
CA GLY A 457 6.45 35.25 24.95
C GLY A 457 7.72 36.01 24.59
N GLY A 458 8.09 36.05 23.31
CA GLY A 458 9.22 36.83 22.80
C GLY A 458 8.98 38.34 22.87
N ALA A 459 7.75 38.80 22.56
CA ALA A 459 7.38 40.20 22.72
C ALA A 459 7.29 40.60 24.21
N ALA A 460 6.77 39.73 25.09
CA ALA A 460 6.74 39.97 26.53
C ALA A 460 8.16 40.00 27.12
N LYS A 461 9.07 39.14 26.65
CA LYS A 461 10.48 39.18 27.05
C LYS A 461 11.17 40.45 26.56
N LYS A 462 10.95 40.85 25.30
CA LYS A 462 11.47 42.10 24.72
C LYS A 462 10.91 43.37 25.38
N ILE A 463 9.67 43.30 25.88
CA ILE A 463 9.06 44.37 26.70
C ILE A 463 9.68 44.38 28.10
N ARG A 464 9.93 43.22 28.72
CA ARG A 464 10.59 43.12 30.03
C ARG A 464 12.03 43.63 30.00
N ASP A 465 12.79 43.28 28.96
CA ASP A 465 14.15 43.77 28.74
C ASP A 465 14.19 45.28 28.42
N ALA A 466 13.09 45.85 27.91
CA ALA A 466 12.92 47.30 27.70
C ALA A 466 12.43 48.04 28.97
N GLU A 467 11.66 47.37 29.82
CA GLU A 467 11.18 47.89 31.11
C GLU A 467 12.28 47.90 32.19
N GLU A 468 13.27 47.01 32.12
CA GLU A 468 14.48 47.07 32.96
C GLU A 468 15.34 48.34 32.68
N GLY A 469 15.11 49.04 31.56
CA GLY A 469 15.72 50.34 31.25
C GLY A 469 14.87 51.57 31.56
N ILE A 470 13.57 51.43 31.88
CA ILE A 470 12.66 52.57 32.10
C ILE A 470 11.71 52.25 33.26
N GLN A 471 12.22 52.41 34.48
CA GLN A 471 11.40 52.44 35.67
C GLN A 471 10.70 53.80 35.79
N ARG A 472 9.43 53.91 35.35
CA ARG A 472 8.32 54.63 36.03
C ARG A 472 7.10 54.88 35.11
N VAL A 473 5.92 54.48 35.62
CA VAL A 473 4.58 55.08 35.42
C VAL A 473 3.81 54.75 34.12
N GLN A 474 2.95 53.70 34.14
CA GLN A 474 1.48 53.78 33.92
C GLN A 474 0.79 52.40 33.82
N PRO A 475 -0.19 52.05 34.69
CA PRO A 475 -0.86 50.74 34.64
C PRO A 475 -2.13 50.67 33.77
N ASN A 476 -2.56 51.74 33.07
CA ASN A 476 -3.92 51.81 32.49
C ASN A 476 -4.05 51.75 30.94
N ARG A 477 -2.97 51.65 30.16
CA ARG A 477 -3.06 51.71 28.68
C ARG A 477 -3.18 50.35 27.95
N LEU A 478 -3.04 49.22 28.65
CA LEU A 478 -3.13 47.87 28.06
C LEU A 478 -4.60 47.36 27.90
N ALA A 479 -5.54 47.88 28.70
CA ALA A 479 -6.96 47.51 28.67
C ALA A 479 -7.71 47.88 27.36
N PRO A 480 -7.59 49.09 26.79
CA PRO A 480 -8.34 49.46 25.58
C PRO A 480 -7.92 48.67 24.33
N ALA A 481 -6.65 48.30 24.21
CA ALA A 481 -6.16 47.48 23.09
C ALA A 481 -6.70 46.05 23.15
N ALA A 482 -6.80 45.47 24.35
CA ALA A 482 -7.43 44.17 24.56
C ALA A 482 -8.95 44.22 24.28
N GLN A 483 -9.62 45.30 24.66
CA GLN A 483 -11.06 45.49 24.44
C GLN A 483 -11.40 45.67 22.95
N ARG A 484 -10.60 46.43 22.20
CA ARG A 484 -10.72 46.57 20.73
C ARG A 484 -10.56 45.23 20.01
N LYS A 485 -9.61 44.38 20.45
CA LYS A 485 -9.44 43.02 19.92
C LYS A 485 -10.67 42.14 20.19
N ARG A 486 -11.25 42.21 21.40
CA ARG A 486 -12.48 41.46 21.74
C ARG A 486 -13.67 41.90 20.88
N LEU A 487 -13.84 43.20 20.63
CA LEU A 487 -14.87 43.74 19.74
C LEU A 487 -14.69 43.23 18.30
N CYS A 488 -13.47 43.25 17.76
CA CYS A 488 -13.18 42.72 16.43
C CYS A 488 -13.54 41.22 16.31
N VAL A 489 -13.16 40.41 17.30
CA VAL A 489 -13.51 38.98 17.33
C VAL A 489 -15.03 38.75 17.37
N ARG A 490 -15.78 39.58 18.11
CA ARG A 490 -17.25 39.51 18.14
C ARG A 490 -17.88 39.82 16.78
N TRP A 491 -17.36 40.81 16.06
CA TRP A 491 -17.81 41.12 14.71
C TRP A 491 -17.44 40.01 13.70
N GLN A 492 -16.24 39.44 13.78
CA GLN A 492 -15.82 38.30 12.95
C GLN A 492 -16.69 37.05 13.21
N LEU A 493 -17.06 36.82 14.47
CA LEU A 493 -17.97 35.75 14.84
C LEU A 493 -19.36 35.98 14.23
N LEU A 494 -19.91 37.19 14.37
CA LEU A 494 -21.20 37.55 13.77
C LEU A 494 -21.18 37.36 12.26
N TYR A 495 -20.14 37.85 11.59
CA TYR A 495 -19.92 37.68 10.16
C TYR A 495 -19.92 36.20 9.73
N THR A 496 -19.23 35.34 10.49
CA THR A 496 -19.21 33.90 10.22
C THR A 496 -20.58 33.26 10.37
N LEU A 497 -21.34 33.65 11.40
CA LEU A 497 -22.65 33.08 11.70
C LEU A 497 -23.73 33.53 10.72
N VAL A 498 -23.69 34.79 10.27
CA VAL A 498 -24.60 35.30 9.23
C VAL A 498 -24.42 34.55 7.92
N ASN A 499 -23.17 34.28 7.53
CA ASN A 499 -22.85 33.55 6.30
C ASN A 499 -23.05 32.03 6.41
N ASN A 500 -23.21 31.47 7.61
CA ASN A 500 -23.35 30.03 7.85
C ASN A 500 -24.50 29.75 8.82
N ALA A 501 -25.74 29.89 8.34
CA ALA A 501 -26.95 29.77 9.18
C ALA A 501 -27.09 28.42 9.90
N SER A 502 -26.62 27.32 9.30
CA SER A 502 -26.67 25.98 9.90
C SER A 502 -25.84 25.85 11.20
N LEU A 503 -24.83 26.69 11.38
CA LEU A 503 -23.97 26.69 12.57
C LEU A 503 -24.63 27.36 13.79
N LEU A 504 -25.72 28.12 13.60
CA LEU A 504 -26.42 28.79 14.70
C LEU A 504 -27.07 27.78 15.65
N GLY A 505 -27.74 26.75 15.09
CA GLY A 505 -28.39 25.69 15.87
C GLY A 505 -27.36 24.86 16.64
N SER A 506 -26.31 24.41 15.96
CA SER A 506 -25.25 23.59 16.57
C SER A 506 -24.49 24.36 17.66
N ARG A 507 -24.18 25.65 17.43
CA ARG A 507 -23.51 26.49 18.44
C ARG A 507 -24.34 26.60 19.73
N LYS A 508 -25.63 26.91 19.63
CA LYS A 508 -26.51 27.03 20.81
C LYS A 508 -26.54 25.70 21.59
N HIS A 509 -26.69 24.59 20.87
CA HIS A 509 -26.68 23.25 21.47
C HIS A 509 -25.38 22.94 22.22
N PHE A 510 -24.21 23.15 21.58
CA PHE A 510 -22.92 22.89 22.21
C PHE A 510 -22.58 23.84 23.36
N GLN A 511 -23.07 25.08 23.32
CA GLN A 511 -22.92 26.02 24.44
C GLN A 511 -23.72 25.56 25.67
N VAL A 512 -24.96 25.11 25.49
CA VAL A 512 -25.78 24.55 26.57
C VAL A 512 -25.09 23.31 27.15
N GLN A 513 -24.59 22.41 26.30
CA GLN A 513 -23.89 21.21 26.74
C GLN A 513 -22.59 21.51 27.52
N ALA A 514 -21.79 22.47 27.06
CA ALA A 514 -20.57 22.90 27.77
C ALA A 514 -20.89 23.52 29.14
N SER A 515 -21.91 24.39 29.21
CA SER A 515 -22.34 25.00 30.47
C SER A 515 -22.89 23.98 31.47
N SER A 516 -23.58 22.93 30.99
CA SER A 516 -24.05 21.82 31.82
C SER A 516 -22.90 20.93 32.32
N ALA A 517 -21.86 20.72 31.52
CA ALA A 517 -20.69 19.93 31.90
C ALA A 517 -19.82 20.67 32.94
N GLU A 518 -19.62 21.98 32.78
CA GLU A 518 -18.93 22.81 33.78
C GLU A 518 -19.73 22.90 35.09
N ALA A 519 -21.08 22.99 35.03
CA ALA A 519 -21.93 22.94 36.21
C ALA A 519 -21.84 21.58 36.95
N GLY A 520 -21.77 20.46 36.21
CA GLY A 520 -21.58 19.13 36.78
C GLY A 520 -20.21 18.93 37.44
N LEU A 521 -19.13 19.45 36.82
CA LEU A 521 -17.77 19.37 37.36
C LEU A 521 -17.61 20.25 38.62
N ASN A 522 -18.19 21.45 38.61
CA ASN A 522 -18.23 22.34 39.77
C ASN A 522 -19.11 21.78 40.91
N GLY A 523 -20.16 21.02 40.58
CA GLY A 523 -20.98 20.29 41.54
C GLY A 523 -20.26 19.09 42.20
N ALA A 524 -19.42 18.37 41.44
CA ALA A 524 -18.62 17.26 41.96
C ALA A 524 -17.49 17.74 42.89
N LEU A 525 -16.84 18.86 42.56
CA LEU A 525 -15.85 19.52 43.43
C LEU A 525 -16.47 20.07 44.72
N ARG A 526 -17.74 20.54 44.69
CA ARG A 526 -18.46 20.97 45.91
C ARG A 526 -18.91 19.81 46.81
N ARG A 527 -19.14 18.61 46.29
CA ARG A 527 -19.41 17.43 47.13
C ARG A 527 -18.18 16.90 47.86
N GLY A 528 -16.97 17.26 47.42
CA GLY A 528 -15.72 16.91 48.09
C GLY A 528 -15.40 17.74 49.33
N SER A 529 -16.06 18.89 49.56
CA SER A 529 -15.75 19.80 50.67
C SER A 529 -16.81 19.83 51.79
N VAL A 530 -17.83 18.95 51.77
CA VAL A 530 -18.91 18.91 52.78
C VAL A 530 -19.16 17.48 53.31
N ARG A 531 -18.09 16.74 53.63
CA ARG A 531 -18.17 15.55 54.49
C ARG A 531 -16.96 15.46 55.41
N ALA A 532 -16.96 16.28 56.46
CA ALA A 532 -16.22 16.02 57.69
C ALA A 532 -17.17 16.34 58.86
N GLY A 533 -17.77 15.30 59.43
CA GLY A 533 -18.62 15.38 60.61
C GLY A 533 -19.89 14.53 60.50
N GLY A 534 -19.88 13.35 61.13
CA GLY A 534 -21.09 12.55 61.36
C GLY A 534 -20.95 11.06 61.09
N THR A 535 -20.41 10.36 62.09
CA THR A 535 -20.70 8.99 62.58
C THR A 535 -20.99 7.82 61.62
N ARG A 536 -20.22 6.74 61.86
CA ARG A 536 -20.36 5.37 61.33
C ARG A 536 -21.75 4.78 61.60
N GLU A 537 -22.27 3.99 60.67
CA GLU A 537 -22.73 2.61 60.95
C GLU A 537 -23.02 1.77 59.67
N ALA A 538 -22.53 0.53 59.75
CA ALA A 538 -22.92 -0.74 59.11
C ALA A 538 -23.21 -0.87 57.60
N SER A 539 -22.36 -1.68 56.93
CA SER A 539 -22.74 -2.53 55.79
C SER A 539 -23.72 -3.64 56.23
N PRO A 540 -24.41 -4.33 55.30
CA PRO A 540 -23.77 -5.49 54.64
C PRO A 540 -24.09 -5.61 53.13
N GLY A 541 -23.17 -6.22 52.36
CA GLY A 541 -23.49 -6.88 51.08
C GLY A 541 -24.30 -8.17 51.31
N PRO A 542 -24.64 -9.00 50.29
CA PRO A 542 -23.82 -9.33 49.11
C PRO A 542 -24.63 -9.57 47.81
N GLY A 543 -23.97 -10.04 46.74
CA GLY A 543 -24.60 -11.03 45.83
C GLY A 543 -24.47 -10.79 44.31
N ALA A 544 -23.78 -11.73 43.66
CA ALA A 544 -23.51 -11.92 42.24
C ALA A 544 -24.74 -12.21 41.34
N SER A 545 -24.54 -12.08 40.02
CA SER A 545 -25.23 -12.71 38.85
C SER A 545 -25.36 -11.65 37.73
N GLU A 546 -25.16 -11.84 36.43
CA GLU A 546 -24.74 -12.95 35.57
C GLU A 546 -24.75 -12.41 34.13
N ALA A 547 -24.04 -13.09 33.23
CA ALA A 547 -24.04 -12.84 31.81
C ALA A 547 -25.35 -13.34 31.17
N ALA A 548 -25.87 -12.66 30.13
CA ALA A 548 -26.36 -13.32 28.90
C ALA A 548 -26.88 -12.31 27.87
N GLU A 549 -26.58 -12.72 26.63
CA GLU A 549 -26.98 -12.36 25.28
C GLU A 549 -28.44 -11.95 24.97
N VAL A 550 -28.58 -11.57 23.69
CA VAL A 550 -29.65 -11.87 22.70
C VAL A 550 -30.33 -10.59 22.16
N GLY A 551 -30.37 -10.33 20.85
CA GLY A 551 -29.98 -11.16 19.68
C GLY A 551 -29.97 -10.39 18.37
#